data_AF-A0A374JM51-F1
#
_entry.id   AF-A0A374JM51-F1
#
_cell.length_a   1.000
_cell.length_b   1.000
_cell.length_c   1.000
_cell.angle_alpha   90.00
_cell.angle_beta   90.00
_cell.angle_gamma   90.00
#
_symmetry.space_group_name_H-M   'P 1'
#
loop_
_entity.id
_entity.type
_entity.pdbx_description
1 polymer ?
#
loop_
_entity_poly.entity_id
_entity_poly.type
_entity_poly.pdbx_seq_one_letter_code
_entity_poly.pdbx_strand_id
1 'polypeptide(L)' 'MQYLNNYRLEKGYAMLRNSSMSVTDVSYAYGFSGTSYFCELFHRHYGLRRMNIGKRIYSFMIFFALATVP' A
#
# COMPACT_ATOMS: atom_id res chain seq x y z
N MET A 1 0.05 -13.23 12.93
CA MET A 1 0.01 -12.82 11.51
C MET A 1 0.10 -11.29 11.33
N GLN A 2 -0.61 -10.47 12.13
CA GLN A 2 -0.61 -9.00 11.96
C GLN A 2 0.78 -8.35 12.05
N TYR A 3 1.65 -8.79 12.96
CA TYR A 3 3.01 -8.22 13.12
C TYR A 3 3.87 -8.36 11.85
N LEU A 4 3.80 -9.53 11.19
CA LEU A 4 4.56 -9.77 9.95
C LEU A 4 4.03 -8.90 8.81
N ASN A 5 2.71 -8.71 8.74
CA ASN A 5 2.12 -7.83 7.74
C ASN A 5 2.51 -6.37 7.97
N ASN A 6 2.52 -5.91 9.23
CA ASN A 6 2.95 -4.55 9.58
C ASN A 6 4.41 -4.31 9.15
N TYR A 7 5.30 -5.28 9.40
CA TYR A 7 6.69 -5.20 8.95
C TYR A 7 6.81 -5.12 7.42
N ARG A 8 6.03 -5.93 6.69
CA ARG A 8 5.98 -5.90 5.22
C ARG A 8 5.46 -4.56 4.70
N LEU A 9 4.44 -4.00 5.34
CA LEU A 9 3.88 -2.69 5.01
C LEU A 9 4.91 -1.57 5.20
N GLU A 10 5.70 -1.62 6.28
CA GLU A 10 6.71 -0.60 6.58
C GLU A 10 7.88 -0.62 5.59
N LYS A 11 8.33 -1.81 5.20
CA LYS A 11 9.29 -1.99 4.10
C LYS A 11 8.72 -1.53 2.75
N GLY A 12 7.46 -1.84 2.46
CA GLY A 12 6.76 -1.37 1.27
C GLY A 12 6.63 0.15 1.22
N TYR A 13 6.35 0.79 2.36
CA TYR A 13 6.26 2.25 2.49
C TYR A 13 7.60 2.91 2.16
N ALA A 14 8.69 2.39 2.71
CA ALA A 14 10.03 2.90 2.43
C ALA A 14 10.40 2.77 0.95
N MET A 15 9.99 1.70 0.27
CA MET A 15 10.18 1.53 -1.17
C MET A 15 9.34 2.51 -1.98
N LEU A 16 8.06 2.70 -1.65
CA LEU A 16 7.20 3.67 -2.32
C LEU A 16 7.66 5.12 -2.16
N ARG A 17 8.38 5.43 -1.08
CA ARG A 17 8.93 6.77 -0.81
C ARG A 17 10.27 7.02 -1.49
N ASN A 18 11.14 6.01 -1.54
CA ASN A 18 12.51 6.15 -2.06
C ASN A 18 12.66 5.71 -3.52
N SER A 19 11.69 4.98 -4.07
CA SER A 19 11.75 4.37 -5.40
C SER A 19 10.52 4.74 -6.22
N SER A 20 10.67 4.82 -7.55
CA SER A 20 9.56 5.05 -8.49
C SER A 20 8.76 3.78 -8.81
N MET A 21 8.78 2.77 -7.93
CA MET A 21 8.07 1.50 -8.13
C MET A 21 6.56 1.68 -8.01
N SER A 22 5.80 0.92 -8.79
CA SER A 22 4.34 0.94 -8.68
C SER A 22 3.86 0.22 -7.42
N VAL A 23 2.69 0.61 -6.90
CA VAL A 23 2.05 -0.06 -5.75
C VAL A 23 1.81 -1.54 -6.03
N THR A 24 1.47 -1.88 -7.28
CA THR A 24 1.34 -3.24 -7.79
C THR A 24 2.62 -4.04 -7.59
N ASP A 25 3.75 -3.53 -8.07
CA ASP A 25 5.04 -4.22 -7.98
C ASP A 25 5.47 -4.43 -6.53
N VAL A 26 5.27 -3.41 -5.69
CA VAL A 26 5.54 -3.49 -4.25
C VAL A 26 4.63 -4.56 -3.60
N SER A 27 3.35 -4.61 -3.92
CA SER A 27 2.43 -5.61 -3.36
C SER A 27 2.87 -7.04 -3.70
N TYR A 28 3.23 -7.30 -4.96
CA TYR A 28 3.71 -8.61 -5.39
C TYR A 28 5.08 -8.96 -4.79
N ALA A 29 6.00 -8.00 -4.72
CA ALA A 29 7.33 -8.20 -4.15
C ALA A 29 7.31 -8.61 -2.68
N TYR A 30 6.32 -8.14 -1.91
CA TYR A 30 6.16 -8.48 -0.48
C TYR A 30 5.19 -9.64 -0.22
N GLY A 31 4.80 -10.37 -1.28
CA GLY A 31 4.02 -11.60 -1.20
C GLY A 31 2.54 -11.36 -0.86
N PHE A 32 1.99 -10.22 -1.26
CA PHE A 32 0.54 -10.00 -1.24
C PHE A 32 -0.08 -10.55 -2.52
N SER A 33 -1.19 -11.27 -2.39
CA SER A 33 -1.90 -11.89 -3.49
C SER A 33 -2.56 -10.88 -4.44
N GLY A 34 -2.71 -9.64 -3.99
CA GLY A 34 -3.30 -8.58 -4.79
C GLY A 34 -3.12 -7.21 -4.16
N THR A 35 -3.11 -6.20 -5.04
CA THR A 35 -2.91 -4.80 -4.69
C THR A 35 -4.02 -4.27 -3.80
N SER A 36 -5.27 -4.72 -3.98
CA SER A 36 -6.42 -4.26 -3.18
C SER A 36 -6.29 -4.61 -1.70
N TYR A 37 -5.93 -5.86 -1.39
CA TYR A 37 -5.71 -6.28 -0.02
C TYR A 37 -4.53 -5.54 0.63
N PHE A 38 -3.45 -5.34 -0.14
CA PHE A 38 -2.33 -4.51 0.29
C PHE A 38 -2.76 -3.08 0.59
N CYS A 39 -3.51 -2.44 -0.32
CA CYS A 39 -4.03 -1.09 -0.15
C CYS A 39 -4.92 -0.96 1.08
N GLU A 40 -5.86 -1.87 1.29
CA GLU A 40 -6.74 -1.86 2.47
C GLU A 40 -5.92 -1.98 3.76
N LEU A 41 -4.96 -2.91 3.79
CA LEU A 41 -4.10 -3.11 4.95
C LEU A 41 -3.22 -1.88 5.21
N PHE A 42 -2.68 -1.27 4.15
CA PHE A 42 -1.93 -0.02 4.21
C PHE A 42 -2.78 1.11 4.78
N HIS A 43 -4.02 1.21 4.32
CA HIS A 43 -4.95 2.23 4.74
C HIS A 43 -5.33 2.08 6.21
N ARG A 44 -5.57 0.84 6.67
CA ARG A 44 -5.83 0.56 8.09
C ARG A 44 -4.62 0.84 8.97
N HIS A 45 -3.42 0.58 8.48
CA HIS A 45 -2.20 0.69 9.27
C HIS A 45 -1.68 2.13 9.38
N TYR A 46 -1.63 2.86 8.26
CA TYR A 46 -1.10 4.24 8.22
C TYR A 46 -2.19 5.32 8.27
N GLY A 47 -3.41 4.99 7.88
CA GLY A 47 -4.51 5.95 7.77
C GLY A 47 -4.34 6.99 6.66
N LEU A 48 -5.40 7.75 6.38
CA LEU A 48 -5.39 8.87 5.42
C LEU A 48 -4.39 9.97 5.76
N ARG A 49 -4.08 10.12 7.05
CA ARG A 49 -3.46 11.33 7.61
C ARG A 49 -1.94 11.25 7.75
N ARG A 50 -1.34 10.06 7.88
CA ARG A 50 0.12 9.94 8.08
C ARG A 50 0.92 9.69 6.81
N MET A 51 0.25 9.46 5.68
CA MET A 51 0.90 8.95 4.48
C MET A 51 1.35 10.11 3.59
N ASN A 52 2.61 10.52 3.74
CA ASN A 52 3.25 11.57 2.93
C ASN A 52 3.88 10.96 1.66
N ILE A 53 3.10 10.12 0.96
CA ILE A 53 3.46 9.53 -0.34
C ILE A 53 2.92 10.45 -1.43
N GLY A 54 3.64 10.57 -2.55
CA GLY A 54 3.26 11.47 -3.65
C GLY A 54 1.77 11.35 -4.01
N LYS A 55 1.07 12.49 -4.07
CA LYS A 55 -0.40 12.58 -4.24
C LYS A 55 -0.96 11.70 -5.36
N ARG A 56 -0.15 11.48 -6.41
CA ARG A 56 -0.47 10.65 -7.57
C ARG A 56 -0.53 9.15 -7.25
N ILE A 57 0.43 8.66 -6.46
CA ILE A 57 0.44 7.27 -5.96
C ILE A 57 -0.71 7.08 -4.96
N TYR A 58 -0.94 8.08 -4.11
CA TYR A 58 -2.01 8.06 -3.12
C TYR A 58 -3.41 7.99 -3.74
N SER A 59 -3.67 8.85 -4.71
CA SER A 59 -4.93 8.87 -5.46
C SER A 59 -5.17 7.54 -6.17
N PHE A 60 -4.12 6.93 -6.73
CA PHE A 60 -4.20 5.62 -7.38
C PHE A 60 -4.54 4.50 -6.38
N MET A 61 -3.92 4.54 -5.20
CA MET A 61 -4.10 3.57 -4.13
C MET A 61 -5.52 3.62 -3.53
N ILE A 62 -6.07 4.83 -3.35
CA ILE A 62 -7.46 5.05 -2.93
C ILE A 62 -8.43 4.59 -4.01
N PHE A 63 -8.17 4.94 -5.27
CA PHE A 63 -9.04 4.55 -6.38
C PHE A 63 -9.15 3.02 -6.47
N PHE A 64 -8.03 2.31 -6.35
CA PHE A 64 -8.03 0.84 -6.31
C PHE A 64 -8.69 0.26 -5.06
N ALA A 65 -8.51 0.87 -3.89
CA ALA A 65 -9.14 0.40 -2.66
C ALA A 65 -10.68 0.56 -2.70
N LEU A 66 -11.18 1.69 -3.23
CA LEU A 66 -12.60 1.97 -3.36
C LEU A 66 -13.25 1.20 -4.52
N ALA A 67 -12.52 0.97 -5.63
CA ALA A 67 -13.05 0.26 -6.80
C ALA A 67 -13.18 -1.26 -6.62
N THR A 68 -12.63 -1.84 -5.56
CA THR A 68 -12.79 -3.28 -5.24
C THR A 68 -13.86 -3.60 -4.21
N VAL A 69 -14.61 -2.61 -3.72
CA VAL A 69 -15.83 -2.87 -2.95
C VAL A 69 -16.99 -2.89 -3.94
N PRO A 70 -17.67 -4.04 -4.15
CA PRO A 70 -18.85 -4.11 -5.01
C PRO A 70 -20.02 -3.29 -4.46
#